data_AF-A0A926MF16-F1
#
_entry.id   AF-A0A926MF16-F1
#
_cell.length_a   1.000
_cell.length_b   1.000
_cell.length_c   1.000
_cell.angle_alpha   90.00
_cell.angle_beta   90.00
_cell.angle_gamma   90.00
#
_symmetry.space_group_name_H-M   'P 1'
#
loop_
_entity.id
_entity.type
_entity.pdbx_description
1 polymer ?
#
loop_
_entity_poly.entity_id
_entity_poly.type
_entity_poly.pdbx_seq_one_letter_code
_entity_poly.pdbx_strand_id
1 'polypeptide(L)' 'MKNILFVCTGNSPRGIIAENIIKNEYSNMFKAYSAGNNPSGKINEDINKFLEKNKNLIFLIIGLKF' A
#
# COMPACT_ATOMS: atom_id res chain seq x y z
N MET A 1 11.29 14.79 -7.97
CA MET A 1 10.60 13.72 -7.20
C MET A 1 10.19 12.63 -8.17
N LYS A 2 10.49 11.35 -7.91
CA LYS A 2 10.18 10.23 -8.83
C LYS A 2 8.98 9.43 -8.32
N ASN A 3 8.25 8.80 -9.25
CA ASN A 3 7.10 7.95 -8.93
C ASN A 3 7.52 6.48 -8.96
N ILE A 4 7.00 5.68 -8.03
CA ILE A 4 7.18 4.23 -7.96
C ILE A 4 5.80 3.57 -7.96
N LEU A 5 5.62 2.54 -8.81
CA LEU A 5 4.39 1.74 -8.87
C LEU A 5 4.72 0.28 -8.57
N PHE A 6 4.10 -0.27 -7.53
CA PHE A 6 4.17 -1.69 -7.18
C PHE A 6 3.00 -2.44 -7.82
N VAL A 7 3.29 -3.34 -8.75
CA VAL A 7 2.26 -4.15 -9.43
C VAL A 7 2.26 -5.56 -8.86
N CYS A 8 1.10 -6.01 -8.38
CA CYS A 8 0.89 -7.34 -7.83
C CYS A 8 -0.36 -8.01 -8.43
N THR A 9 -0.42 -9.34 -8.43
CA THR A 9 -1.65 -10.06 -8.73
C THR A 9 -2.66 -9.87 -7.59
N GLY A 10 -3.93 -9.54 -7.89
CA GLY A 10 -5.00 -9.43 -6.88
C GLY A 10 -4.90 -8.27 -5.88
N ASN A 11 -4.13 -7.22 -6.21
CA ASN A 11 -3.73 -6.14 -5.28
C ASN A 11 -3.26 -6.72 -3.92
N SER A 12 -2.36 -7.71 -4.01
CA SER A 12 -1.95 -8.50 -2.86
C SER A 12 -1.36 -7.64 -1.73
N PRO A 13 -1.40 -8.13 -0.48
CA PRO A 13 -0.70 -7.56 0.67
C PRO A 13 0.66 -6.90 0.43
N ARG A 14 1.47 -7.51 -0.45
CA ARG A 14 2.85 -7.11 -0.72
C ARG A 14 2.93 -5.72 -1.33
N GLY A 15 2.03 -5.39 -2.25
CA GLY A 15 1.98 -4.06 -2.89
C GLY A 15 1.64 -2.97 -1.89
N ILE A 16 0.64 -3.23 -1.03
CA ILE A 16 0.19 -2.30 0.00
C ILE A 16 1.28 -2.05 1.06
N ILE A 17 2.00 -3.09 1.48
CA ILE A 17 3.09 -2.97 2.44
C ILE A 17 4.24 -2.15 1.82
N ALA A 18 4.65 -2.47 0.60
CA ALA A 18 5.72 -1.76 -0.09
C ALA A 18 5.38 -0.27 -0.31
N GLU A 19 4.15 0.03 -0.72
CA GLU A 19 3.66 1.40 -0.84
C GLU A 19 3.77 2.17 0.48
N ASN A 20 3.34 1.57 1.60
CA ASN A 20 3.38 2.22 2.90
C ASN A 20 4.80 2.42 3.43
N ILE A 21 5.72 1.47 3.23
CA ILE A 21 7.13 1.64 3.60
C ILE A 21 7.72 2.85 2.87
N ILE A 22 7.51 2.96 1.55
CA ILE A 22 8.05 4.09 0.79
C ILE A 22 7.42 5.42 1.21
N LYS A 23 6.09 5.45 1.43
CA LYS A 23 5.42 6.66 1.91
C LYS A 23 5.88 7.07 3.31
N ASN A 24 6.18 6.15 4.20
CA ASN A 24 6.60 6.48 5.55
C ASN A 24 8.08 6.87 5.62
N GLU A 25 8.97 6.04 5.06
CA GLU A 25 10.42 6.20 5.23
C GLU A 25 11.08 7.06 4.15
N TYR A 26 10.45 7.19 2.98
CA TYR A 26 11.08 7.80 1.79
C TYR A 26 10.18 8.82 1.07
N SER A 27 9.21 9.42 1.77
CA SER A 27 8.26 10.40 1.19
C SER A 27 8.91 11.65 0.60
N ASN A 28 10.09 12.04 1.10
CA ASN A 28 10.88 13.15 0.57
C ASN A 28 11.61 12.80 -0.74
N MET A 29 11.75 11.51 -1.07
CA MET A 29 12.46 11.03 -2.26
C MET A 29 11.50 10.56 -3.36
N PHE A 30 10.41 9.87 -2.96
CA PHE A 30 9.53 9.16 -3.88
C PHE A 30 8.04 9.38 -3.57
N LYS A 31 7.21 9.31 -4.63
CA LYS A 31 5.77 9.06 -4.51
C LYS A 31 5.49 7.61 -4.87
N ALA A 32 4.94 6.85 -3.93
CA ALA A 32 4.63 5.43 -4.13
C ALA A 32 3.14 5.18 -4.35
N TYR A 33 2.87 4.19 -5.20
CA TYR A 33 1.55 3.70 -5.57
C TYR A 33 1.59 2.16 -5.62
N SER A 34 0.47 1.49 -5.37
CA SER A 34 0.30 0.07 -5.65
C SER A 34 -0.94 -0.17 -6.51
N ALA A 35 -0.88 -1.23 -7.33
CA ALA A 35 -1.98 -1.67 -8.17
C ALA A 35 -1.98 -3.19 -8.28
N GLY A 36 -3.16 -3.74 -8.56
CA GLY A 36 -3.25 -5.14 -8.96
C GLY A 36 -4.45 -5.46 -9.82
N ASN A 37 -4.31 -6.51 -10.61
CA ASN A 37 -5.38 -7.00 -11.47
C ASN A 37 -6.41 -7.80 -10.66
N ASN A 38 -7.69 -7.62 -10.96
CA ASN A 38 -8.84 -8.27 -10.32
C ASN A 38 -8.91 -8.06 -8.78
N PRO A 39 -9.01 -6.80 -8.31
CA PRO A 39 -9.08 -6.51 -6.88
C PRO A 39 -10.33 -7.17 -6.28
N SER A 40 -10.15 -8.01 -5.28
CA SER A 40 -11.22 -8.78 -4.62
C SER A 40 -12.19 -7.92 -3.79
N GLY A 41 -12.14 -6.59 -3.87
CA GLY A 41 -12.98 -5.68 -3.10
C GLY A 41 -12.66 -5.63 -1.60
N LYS A 42 -11.83 -6.55 -1.11
CA LYS A 42 -11.52 -6.74 0.30
C LYS A 42 -10.02 -6.72 0.51
N ILE A 43 -9.57 -5.86 1.42
CA ILE A 43 -8.21 -5.92 1.94
C ILE A 43 -8.10 -7.18 2.79
N ASN A 44 -6.98 -7.90 2.68
CA ASN A 44 -6.70 -9.03 3.55
C ASN A 44 -6.69 -8.57 5.02
N GLU A 45 -7.49 -9.20 5.88
CA GLU A 45 -7.61 -8.82 7.29
C GLU A 45 -6.27 -8.87 8.05
N ASP A 46 -5.37 -9.78 7.68
CA ASP A 46 -4.04 -9.87 8.29
C ASP A 46 -3.22 -8.61 8.03
N ILE A 47 -3.47 -7.93 6.90
CA ILE A 47 -2.77 -6.71 6.51
C ILE A 47 -3.34 -5.53 7.27
N ASN A 48 -4.66 -5.48 7.47
CA ASN A 48 -5.25 -4.46 8.33
C ASN A 48 -4.69 -4.56 9.75
N LYS A 49 -4.62 -5.77 10.32
CA LYS A 49 -4.02 -6.00 11.64
C LYS A 49 -2.54 -5.62 11.68
N PHE A 50 -1.79 -5.96 10.64
CA PHE A 50 -0.38 -5.59 10.52
C PHE A 50 -0.20 -4.07 10.48
N LEU A 51 -0.98 -3.36 9.67
CA LEU A 51 -0.91 -1.91 9.55
C LEU A 51 -1.38 -1.22 10.84
N GLU A 52 -2.45 -1.69 11.48
CA GLU A 52 -2.91 -1.19 12.78
C GLU A 52 -1.85 -1.33 13.88
N LYS A 53 -1.15 -2.47 13.91
CA LYS A 53 -0.06 -2.71 14.85
C LYS A 53 1.15 -1.83 14.56
N ASN A 54 1.38 -1.50 13.29
CA ASN A 54 2.46 -0.64 12.84
C ASN A 54 1.91 0.73 12.43
N LYS A 55 1.32 1.48 13.38
CA LYS A 55 0.66 2.78 13.12
C LYS A 55 1.51 3.78 12.32
N ASN A 56 2.83 3.66 12.41
CA ASN A 56 3.78 4.46 11.63
C ASN A 56 3.65 4.22 10.11
N LEU A 57 3.12 3.07 9.70
CA LEU A 57 2.84 2.67 8.31
C LEU A 57 1.39 2.95 7.89
N ILE A 58 0.53 3.50 8.77
CA ILE A 58 -0.83 3.92 8.40
C ILE A 58 -0.75 5.31 7.78
N PHE A 59 -0.47 5.35 6.48
CA PHE A 59 -0.75 6.54 5.68
C PHE A 59 -1.61 6.15 4.49
N LEU A 60 -2.92 6.33 4.71
CA LEU A 60 -3.96 6.42 3.68
C LEU A 60 -4.35 5.10 2.98
N ILE A 61 -5.03 4.21 3.70
CA ILE A 61 -5.95 3.23 3.11
C ILE A 61 -7.32 3.90 2.80
N ILE A 62 -7.33 5.15 2.33
CA ILE A 62 -8.59 5.89 2.06
C ILE A 62 -8.63 6.45 0.64
N GLY A 63 -7.82 5.91 -0.28
CA GLY A 63 -7.70 6.41 -1.65
C GLY A 63 -7.81 5.37 -2.77
N LEU A 64 -7.82 4.08 -2.45
CA LEU A 64 -8.09 3.04 -3.45
C LEU A 64 -9.60 3.01 -3.71
N LYS A 65 -10.09 3.95 -4.52
CA LYS A 65 -11.34 3.73 -5.26
C LYS A 65 -11.13 2.46 -6.10
N PHE A 66 -11.97 1.46 -5.84
CA PHE A 66 -12.13 0.27 -6.67
C PHE A 66 -12.39 0.65 -8.13
#